data_AF-A0A5K1F3H7-F1
#
_entry.id   AF-A0A5K1F3H7-F1
#
_cell.length_a   1.000
_cell.length_b   1.000
_cell.length_c   1.000
_cell.angle_alpha   90.00
_cell.angle_beta   90.00
_cell.angle_gamma   90.00
#
_symmetry.space_group_name_H-M   'P 1'
#
loop_
_entity.id
_entity.type
_entity.pdbx_description
1 polymer ?
#
loop_
_entity_poly.entity_id
_entity_poly.type
_entity_poly.pdbx_seq_one_letter_code
_entity_poly.pdbx_strand_id
1 'polypeptide(L)'
;LWQMEVVVLDSLTPIQAWIEYDGQVKQLNVTIAPVSHPLKPTRSLISYSIDLSSILLEHMYVGFSSGTQRLVSKHYILGWSFKMDEPDLDLSSLPSISDEAPVWKSSKLFLNISVASVALS
;
A
#
# COMPACT_ATOMS: atom_id res chain seq x y z
N LEU A 1 10.97 28.47 -5.86
CA LEU A 1 9.72 28.41 -6.65
C LEU A 1 9.05 27.10 -6.28
N TRP A 2 7.95 27.14 -5.54
CA TRP A 2 7.25 25.94 -5.09
C TRP A 2 6.46 25.36 -6.26
N GLN A 3 6.92 24.25 -6.82
CA GLN A 3 6.19 23.56 -7.88
C GLN A 3 5.06 22.77 -7.22
N MET A 4 3.82 23.22 -7.37
CA MET A 4 2.67 22.35 -7.12
C MET A 4 2.61 21.34 -8.26
N GLU A 5 2.84 20.07 -7.96
CA GLU A 5 2.78 19.02 -8.97
C GLU A 5 1.37 18.42 -9.01
N VAL A 6 0.77 18.46 -10.20
CA VAL A 6 -0.57 17.92 -10.41
C VAL A 6 -0.44 16.43 -10.66
N VAL A 7 -0.99 15.62 -9.74
CA VAL A 7 -1.10 14.17 -9.92
C VAL A 7 -2.48 13.85 -10.49
N VAL A 8 -2.52 13.29 -11.69
CA VAL A 8 -3.76 12.79 -12.32
C VAL A 8 -3.86 11.29 -12.02
N LEU A 9 -4.94 10.86 -11.36
CA LEU A 9 -5.06 9.47 -10.88
C LEU A 9 -5.45 8.45 -11.95
N ASP A 10 -6.09 8.89 -13.04
CA ASP A 10 -6.61 8.03 -14.12
C ASP A 10 -5.77 8.13 -15.40
N SER A 11 -4.50 8.50 -15.28
CA SER A 11 -3.57 8.68 -16.40
C SER A 11 -2.81 7.40 -16.78
N LEU A 12 -3.04 6.28 -16.10
CA LEU A 12 -2.25 5.04 -16.17
C LEU A 12 -0.75 5.24 -15.86
N THR A 13 -0.36 6.41 -15.34
CA THR A 13 1.02 6.66 -14.92
C THR A 13 1.23 6.11 -13.51
N PRO A 14 2.29 5.33 -13.25
CA PRO A 14 2.61 4.87 -11.92
C PRO A 14 2.79 6.02 -10.93
N ILE A 15 2.12 5.92 -9.79
CA ILE A 15 2.19 6.88 -8.68
C ILE A 15 2.82 6.16 -7.49
N GLN A 16 3.83 6.79 -6.89
CA GLN A 16 4.40 6.37 -5.63
C GLN A 16 3.71 7.09 -4.47
N ALA A 17 3.46 6.36 -3.39
CA ALA A 17 2.96 6.90 -2.13
C ALA A 17 3.94 6.56 -1.00
N TRP A 18 4.21 7.56 -0.15
CA TRP A 18 4.91 7.40 1.12
C TRP A 18 3.90 7.63 2.24
N ILE A 19 3.78 6.66 3.13
CA ILE A 19 2.93 6.73 4.32
C ILE A 19 3.86 6.61 5.52
N GLU A 20 4.02 7.70 6.25
CA GLU A 20 4.97 7.79 7.36
C GLU A 20 4.24 8.22 8.62
N TYR A 21 4.56 7.55 9.71
CA TYR A 21 4.05 7.87 11.02
C TYR A 21 5.20 8.10 11.98
N ASP A 22 5.27 9.28 12.58
CA ASP A 22 6.19 9.57 13.68
C ASP A 22 5.45 9.33 15.01
N GLY A 23 5.85 8.30 15.74
CA GLY A 23 5.24 7.94 17.02
C GLY A 23 5.54 8.89 18.17
N GLN A 24 6.61 9.70 18.09
CA GLN A 24 6.99 10.65 19.13
C GLN A 24 6.13 11.92 19.04
N VAL A 25 5.98 12.46 17.84
CA VAL A 25 5.13 13.65 17.61
C VAL A 25 3.70 13.31 17.21
N LYS A 26 3.37 12.02 17.06
CA LYS A 26 2.02 11.51 16.74
C LYS A 26 1.48 12.11 15.43
N GLN A 27 2.31 12.07 14.40
CA GLN A 27 2.02 12.70 13.11
C GLN A 27 2.00 11.67 11.99
N LEU A 28 0.89 11.57 11.27
CA LEU A 28 0.75 10.81 10.04
C LEU A 28 0.92 11.75 8.84
N ASN A 29 1.84 11.41 7.95
CA ASN A 29 2.06 12.10 6.70
C ASN A 29 1.87 11.15 5.52
N VAL A 30 1.10 11.60 4.52
CA VAL A 30 0.95 10.91 3.25
C VAL A 30 1.45 11.81 2.14
N THR A 31 2.45 11.36 1.43
CA THR A 31 3.02 12.06 0.27
C THR A 31 2.82 11.21 -0.96
N ILE A 32 2.48 11.81 -2.10
CA ILE A 32 2.39 11.11 -3.38
C ILE A 32 3.13 11.87 -4.46
N ALA A 33 3.67 11.16 -5.45
CA ALA A 33 4.27 11.73 -6.65
C ALA A 33 4.23 10.71 -7.80
N PRO A 34 4.28 11.15 -9.07
CA PRO A 34 4.55 10.23 -10.18
C PRO A 34 5.90 9.52 -9.95
N VAL A 35 6.02 8.24 -10.32
CA VAL A 35 7.29 7.49 -10.18
C VAL A 35 8.42 8.12 -11.02
N SER A 36 8.09 8.85 -12.09
CA SER A 36 9.06 9.60 -12.89
C SER A 36 9.65 10.83 -12.17
N HIS A 37 9.07 11.22 -11.03
CA HIS A 37 9.56 12.36 -10.27
C HIS A 37 10.80 11.94 -9.44
N PRO A 38 11.90 12.71 -9.49
CA PRO A 38 13.20 12.22 -9.02
C PRO A 38 13.33 12.10 -7.49
N LEU A 39 12.53 12.83 -6.71
CA LEU A 39 12.64 12.90 -5.25
C LEU A 39 11.27 12.98 -4.59
N LYS A 40 11.12 12.41 -3.39
CA LYS A 40 9.91 12.61 -2.60
C LYS A 40 9.64 14.11 -2.38
N PRO A 41 8.42 14.62 -2.65
CA PRO A 41 8.05 15.99 -2.37
C PRO A 41 8.21 16.36 -0.89
N THR A 42 8.74 17.55 -0.61
CA THR A 42 8.91 18.04 0.77
C THR A 42 7.58 18.29 1.48
N ARG A 43 6.53 18.61 0.73
CA ARG A 43 5.19 18.86 1.26
C ARG A 43 4.32 17.63 1.07
N SER A 44 3.87 17.04 2.16
CA SER A 44 2.89 15.95 2.15
C SER A 44 1.54 16.42 1.64
N LEU A 45 0.84 15.53 0.94
CA LEU A 45 -0.52 15.74 0.48
C LEU A 45 -1.50 15.76 1.67
N ILE A 46 -1.31 14.82 2.60
CA ILE A 46 -2.06 14.74 3.85
C ILE A 46 -1.05 14.85 4.99
N SER A 47 -1.38 15.68 5.97
CA SER A 47 -0.66 15.75 7.24
C SER A 47 -1.69 15.83 8.35
N TYR A 48 -1.69 14.84 9.25
CA TYR A 48 -2.73 14.67 10.25
C TYR A 48 -2.13 14.24 11.58
N SER A 49 -2.47 14.97 12.65
CA SER A 49 -2.04 14.62 14.01
C SER A 49 -3.00 13.58 14.58
N ILE A 50 -2.48 12.40 14.87
CA ILE A 50 -3.26 11.27 15.39
C ILE A 50 -2.37 10.39 16.28
N ASP A 51 -2.90 10.02 17.45
CA ASP A 51 -2.27 9.04 18.31
C ASP A 51 -2.70 7.62 17.88
N LEU A 52 -1.81 6.90 17.20
CA LEU A 52 -2.09 5.53 16.79
C LEU A 52 -2.00 4.51 17.94
N SER A 53 -1.44 4.87 19.11
CA SER A 53 -1.25 3.92 20.22
C SER A 53 -2.55 3.35 20.77
N SER A 54 -3.65 4.11 20.69
CA SER A 54 -4.98 3.65 21.11
C SER A 54 -5.73 2.89 20.02
N ILE A 55 -5.22 2.88 18.80
CA ILE A 55 -5.85 2.26 17.62
C ILE A 55 -5.15 0.95 17.27
N LEU A 56 -3.82 0.93 17.36
CA LEU A 56 -3.01 -0.22 17.03
C LEU A 56 -3.04 -1.25 18.15
N LEU A 57 -3.22 -2.51 17.77
CA LEU A 57 -3.10 -3.66 18.66
C LEU A 57 -1.66 -4.21 18.60
N GLU A 58 -1.30 -5.04 19.57
CA GLU A 58 0.00 -5.72 19.63
C GLU A 58 0.32 -6.48 18.33
N HIS A 59 -0.70 -7.07 17.72
CA HIS A 59 -0.60 -7.81 16.47
C HIS A 59 -1.64 -7.30 15.48
N MET A 60 -1.18 -6.83 14.31
CA MET A 60 -2.03 -6.37 13.23
C MET A 60 -1.45 -6.78 11.87
N TYR A 61 -2.31 -6.79 10.85
CA TYR A 61 -1.92 -7.00 9.47
C TYR A 61 -1.89 -5.68 8.73
N VAL A 62 -0.93 -5.53 7.83
CA VAL A 62 -0.82 -4.37 6.94
C VAL A 62 -0.96 -4.84 5.50
N GLY A 63 -1.61 -4.04 4.67
CA GLY A 63 -1.83 -4.37 3.27
C GLY A 63 -2.77 -3.39 2.61
N PHE A 64 -3.20 -3.75 1.40
CA PHE A 64 -4.07 -2.92 0.58
C PHE A 64 -5.45 -3.55 0.45
N SER A 65 -6.46 -2.71 0.35
CA SER A 65 -7.82 -3.09 -0.03
C SER A 65 -8.32 -2.11 -1.06
N SER A 66 -9.08 -2.58 -2.04
CA SER A 66 -9.73 -1.74 -3.04
C SER A 66 -11.12 -2.28 -3.36
N GLY A 67 -12.04 -1.37 -3.67
CA GLY A 67 -13.40 -1.68 -4.07
C GLY A 67 -13.76 -0.92 -5.33
N THR A 68 -14.26 -1.64 -6.34
CA THR A 68 -14.90 -1.05 -7.51
C THR A 68 -16.39 -0.96 -7.23
N GLN A 69 -16.97 0.24 -7.34
CA GLN A 69 -18.42 0.39 -7.25
C GLN A 69 -19.04 0.21 -8.65
N ARG A 70 -19.81 1.18 -9.17
CA ARG A 70 -20.41 1.09 -10.50
C ARG A 70 -19.43 1.33 -11.65
N LEU A 71 -18.18 1.70 -11.34
CA LEU A 71 -17.13 2.01 -12.31
C LEU A 71 -16.16 0.82 -12.42
N VAL A 72 -15.76 0.49 -13.65
CA VAL A 72 -14.70 -0.49 -13.90
C VAL A 72 -13.37 0.21 -13.71
N SER A 73 -12.68 -0.08 -12.61
CA SER A 73 -11.32 0.38 -12.34
C SER A 73 -10.44 -0.81 -12.00
N LYS A 74 -9.17 -0.77 -12.42
CA LYS A 74 -8.17 -1.75 -12.03
C LYS A 74 -7.21 -1.09 -11.05
N HIS A 75 -6.94 -1.77 -9.95
CA HIS A 75 -6.06 -1.26 -8.89
C HIS A 75 -4.84 -2.16 -8.82
N TYR A 76 -3.69 -1.63 -9.25
CA TYR A 76 -2.43 -2.37 -9.31
C TYR A 76 -1.47 -1.84 -8.24
N ILE A 77 -0.88 -2.76 -7.49
CA ILE A 77 0.28 -2.49 -6.64
C ILE A 77 1.50 -3.04 -7.38
N LEU A 78 2.31 -2.15 -7.96
CA LEU A 78 3.49 -2.55 -8.75
C LEU A 78 4.64 -3.02 -7.84
N GLY A 79 4.70 -2.49 -6.62
CA GLY A 79 5.64 -2.88 -5.58
C GLY A 79 5.30 -2.14 -4.29
N TRP A 80 5.73 -2.69 -3.17
CA TRP A 80 5.57 -2.05 -1.86
C TRP A 80 6.63 -2.57 -0.89
N SER A 81 7.01 -1.70 0.04
CA SER A 81 7.78 -2.07 1.21
C SER A 81 7.06 -1.57 2.45
N PHE A 82 7.14 -2.32 3.54
CA PHE A 82 6.67 -1.90 4.85
C PHE A 82 7.70 -2.33 5.88
N LYS A 83 8.34 -1.35 6.51
CA LYS A 83 9.34 -1.54 7.56
C LYS A 83 9.27 -0.34 8.50
N MET A 84 9.64 -0.54 9.76
CA MET A 84 9.66 0.55 10.75
C MET A 84 10.90 1.45 10.59
N ASP A 85 12.02 0.94 10.06
CA ASP A 85 13.31 1.67 10.12
C ASP A 85 14.27 1.53 8.91
N GLU A 86 13.96 0.92 7.75
CA GLU A 86 14.93 0.80 6.61
C GLU A 86 14.30 0.27 5.28
N PRO A 87 15.02 0.29 4.13
CA PRO A 87 15.22 1.41 3.22
C PRO A 87 14.06 1.59 2.22
N ASP A 88 14.14 2.65 1.41
CA ASP A 88 13.18 2.97 0.35
C ASP A 88 12.98 1.83 -0.66
N LEU A 89 11.79 1.79 -1.26
CA LEU A 89 11.46 0.86 -2.34
C LEU A 89 12.34 1.14 -3.57
N ASP A 90 13.05 0.12 -4.06
CA ASP A 90 13.79 0.21 -5.32
C ASP A 90 12.84 0.26 -6.52
N LEU A 91 12.61 1.48 -7.01
CA LEU A 91 11.71 1.74 -8.12
C LEU A 91 12.22 1.23 -9.47
N SER A 92 13.53 0.98 -9.60
CA SER A 92 14.14 0.52 -10.85
C SER A 92 13.74 -0.92 -11.20
N SER A 93 13.32 -1.68 -10.20
CA SER A 93 12.89 -3.08 -10.32
C SER A 93 11.39 -3.25 -10.58
N LEU A 94 10.62 -2.15 -10.62
CA LEU A 94 9.16 -2.23 -10.75
C LEU A 94 8.73 -2.73 -12.13
N PRO A 95 7.68 -3.58 -12.20
CA PRO A 95 7.12 -4.01 -13.47
C PRO A 95 6.45 -2.84 -14.19
N SER A 96 6.59 -2.79 -15.52
CA SER A 96 5.80 -1.88 -16.35
C SER A 96 4.35 -2.35 -16.41
N ILE A 97 3.41 -1.40 -16.40
CA ILE A 97 2.01 -1.70 -16.66
C ILE A 97 1.84 -1.97 -18.16
N SER A 98 1.93 -3.24 -18.58
CA SER A 98 1.56 -3.66 -19.93
C SER A 98 0.04 -3.82 -20.01
N ASP A 99 -0.57 -3.45 -21.14
CA ASP A 99 -2.02 -3.59 -21.37
C ASP A 99 -2.53 -5.04 -21.30
N GLU A 100 -1.64 -6.03 -21.27
CA GLU A 100 -1.96 -7.43 -21.07
C GLU A 100 -2.18 -7.74 -19.58
N ALA A 101 -3.45 -7.78 -19.18
CA ALA A 101 -3.87 -8.15 -17.83
C ALA A 101 -3.26 -9.49 -17.36
N PRO A 102 -2.96 -9.66 -16.05
CA PRO A 102 -2.48 -10.94 -15.54
C PRO A 102 -3.55 -12.01 -15.73
N VAL A 103 -3.22 -13.09 -16.45
CA VAL A 103 -4.04 -14.30 -16.54
C VAL A 103 -4.00 -14.99 -15.17
N TRP A 104 -4.97 -14.70 -14.31
CA TRP A 104 -5.13 -15.40 -13.04
C TRP A 104 -5.51 -16.86 -13.32
N LYS A 105 -4.55 -17.78 -13.20
CA LYS A 105 -4.86 -19.20 -13.07
C LYS A 105 -5.40 -19.41 -11.66
N SER A 106 -6.71 -19.63 -11.57
CA SER A 106 -7.38 -20.08 -10.36
C SER A 106 -6.73 -21.37 -9.85
N SER A 107 -5.87 -21.25 -8.84
CA SER A 107 -5.44 -22.39 -8.04
C SER A 107 -6.50 -22.62 -6.95
N LYS A 108 -7.27 -23.69 -7.07
CA LYS A 108 -8.24 -24.10 -6.05
C LYS A 108 -7.47 -24.46 -4.77
N LEU A 109 -7.62 -23.65 -3.72
CA LEU A 109 -7.12 -23.98 -2.38
C LEU A 109 -8.16 -24.85 -1.68
N PHE A 110 -7.80 -26.09 -1.34
CA PHE A 110 -8.62 -26.97 -0.52
C PHE A 110 -8.12 -26.88 0.93
N LEU A 111 -8.99 -26.41 1.83
CA LEU A 111 -8.72 -26.37 3.26
C LEU A 111 -9.32 -27.63 3.90
N ASN A 112 -8.48 -28.59 4.29
CA ASN A 112 -8.91 -29.76 5.07
C ASN A 112 -8.69 -29.47 6.55
N ILE A 113 -9.77 -29.36 7.31
CA ILE A 113 -9.72 -29.27 8.78
C ILE A 113 -10.03 -30.66 9.33
N SER A 114 -9.08 -31.26 10.05
CA SER A 114 -9.28 -32.50 10.79
C SER A 114 -9.43 -32.17 12.28
N VAL A 115 -10.53 -32.60 12.88
CA VAL A 115 -10.77 -32.49 14.32
C VAL A 115 -10.51 -33.86 14.95
N ALA A 116 -9.52 -33.96 15.83
CA ALA A 116 -9.32 -35.14 16.65
C ALA A 116 -9.95 -34.90 18.03
N SER A 117 -10.99 -35.67 18.36
CA SER A 117 -11.55 -35.71 19.71
C SER A 117 -10.78 -36.72 20.55
N VAL A 118 -10.17 -36.29 21.66
CA VAL A 118 -9.62 -37.20 22.66
C VAL A 118 -10.67 -37.36 23.76
N ALA A 119 -11.21 -38.56 23.93
CA ALA A 119 -12.01 -38.91 25.10
C ALA A 119 -11.05 -39.39 26.21
N LEU A 120 -11.08 -38.73 27.38
CA LEU A 120 -10.49 -39.29 28.60
C LEU A 120 -11.47 -40.33 29.16
N SER A 121 -10.99 -41.56 29.38
CA SER A 121 -11.63 -42.55 30.24
C SER A 121 -10.78 -42.76 31.48
#